data_AF-A0A820LUE0-F1
#
_entry.id   AF-A0A820LUE0-F1
#
_cell.length_a   1.000
_cell.length_b   1.000
_cell.length_c   1.000
_cell.angle_alpha   90.00
_cell.angle_beta   90.00
_cell.angle_gamma   90.00
#
_symmetry.space_group_name_H-M   'P 1'
#
loop_
_entity.id
_entity.type
_entity.pdbx_description
1 polymer ?
#
loop_
_entity_poly.entity_id
_entity_poly.type
_entity_poly.pdbx_seq_one_letter_code
_entity_poly.pdbx_strand_id
1 'polypeptide(L)'
;KSVGDYARQVLRSLYSREELTSSILPPGGEQFARKPLDNQRFEKLHRALRCKYNISGSRYDEFFHKLIRPKLVDFLSDERKRARKSESTKSPPSSSCDRD
;
A
#
# COMPACT_ATOMS: atom_id res chain seq x y z
N LYS A 1 1.49 1.83 -19.51
CA LYS A 1 1.04 1.62 -18.10
C LYS A 1 2.02 0.65 -17.45
N SER A 2 2.67 1.05 -16.35
CA SER A 2 3.64 0.21 -15.63
C SER A 2 2.93 -0.91 -14.87
N VAL A 3 3.60 -2.04 -14.66
CA VAL A 3 3.03 -3.17 -13.91
C VAL A 3 2.60 -2.79 -12.49
N GLY A 4 3.30 -1.81 -11.89
CA GLY A 4 2.94 -1.25 -10.59
C GLY A 4 1.71 -0.37 -10.62
N ASP A 5 1.42 0.33 -11.72
CA ASP A 5 0.21 1.18 -11.82
C ASP A 5 -1.04 0.33 -11.72
N TYR A 6 -1.05 -0.79 -12.44
CA TYR A 6 -2.15 -1.72 -12.42
C TYR A 6 -2.33 -2.34 -11.03
N ALA A 7 -1.24 -2.80 -10.39
CA ALA A 7 -1.30 -3.37 -9.05
C ALA A 7 -1.84 -2.36 -8.01
N ARG A 8 -1.42 -1.08 -8.11
CA ARG A 8 -1.93 0.01 -7.27
C ARG A 8 -3.42 0.28 -7.49
N GLN A 9 -3.86 0.27 -8.76
CA GLN A 9 -5.26 0.44 -9.10
C GLN A 9 -6.13 -0.68 -8.52
N VAL A 10 -5.67 -1.93 -8.62
CA VAL A 10 -6.38 -3.08 -8.04
C VAL A 10 -6.44 -2.98 -6.52
N LEU A 11 -5.34 -2.62 -5.84
CA LEU A 11 -5.36 -2.40 -4.38
C LEU A 11 -6.38 -1.35 -3.96
N ARG A 12 -6.43 -0.19 -4.66
CA ARG A 12 -7.41 0.87 -4.38
C ARG A 12 -8.86 0.46 -4.63
N SER A 13 -9.09 -0.56 -5.46
CA SER A 13 -10.44 -1.10 -5.70
C SER A 13 -10.87 -2.12 -4.65
N LEU A 14 -9.92 -2.74 -3.94
CA LEU A 14 -10.17 -3.83 -2.98
C LEU A 14 -10.17 -3.35 -1.52
N TYR A 15 -9.46 -2.26 -1.23
CA TYR A 15 -9.24 -1.76 0.12
C TYR A 15 -9.55 -0.27 0.21
N SER A 16 -10.08 0.15 1.36
CA SER A 16 -10.25 1.57 1.65
C SER A 16 -8.89 2.25 1.85
N ARG A 17 -8.87 3.58 1.74
CA ARG A 17 -7.66 4.36 2.02
C ARG A 17 -7.16 4.16 3.46
N GLU A 18 -8.07 4.05 4.42
CA GLU A 18 -7.75 3.80 5.83
C GLU A 18 -7.05 2.45 6.01
N GLU A 19 -7.54 1.40 5.35
CA GLU A 19 -6.90 0.08 5.36
C GLU A 19 -5.50 0.12 4.74
N LEU A 20 -5.35 0.80 3.59
CA LEU A 20 -4.05 0.92 2.93
C LEU A 20 -3.01 1.68 3.77
N THR A 21 -3.45 2.60 4.63
CA THR A 21 -2.55 3.38 5.49
C THR A 21 -2.26 2.71 6.84
N SER A 22 -3.20 1.95 7.37
CA SER A 22 -3.05 1.25 8.65
C SER A 22 -2.39 -0.14 8.50
N SER A 23 -2.52 -0.78 7.34
CA SER A 23 -2.05 -2.16 7.12
C SER A 23 -0.73 -2.30 6.34
N ILE A 24 -0.18 -3.52 6.32
CA ILE A 24 0.99 -3.94 5.53
C ILE A 24 0.64 -5.05 4.53
N LEU A 25 1.51 -5.28 3.55
CA LEU A 25 1.34 -6.40 2.62
C LEU A 25 1.60 -7.74 3.32
N PRO A 26 0.80 -8.78 3.05
CA PRO A 26 1.10 -10.15 3.47
C PRO A 26 2.42 -10.69 2.87
N PRO A 27 3.12 -11.62 3.56
CA PRO A 27 2.90 -11.97 4.96
C PRO A 27 3.30 -10.81 5.89
N GLY A 28 2.42 -10.50 6.84
CA GLY A 28 2.75 -9.69 8.00
C GLY A 28 2.94 -10.62 9.19
N GLY A 29 4.18 -10.74 9.68
CA GLY A 29 4.50 -11.45 10.93
C GLY A 29 4.47 -10.54 12.15
N GLU A 30 4.57 -11.14 13.34
CA GLU A 30 4.63 -10.46 14.65
C GLU A 30 5.72 -9.38 14.72
N GLN A 31 6.80 -9.53 13.94
CA GLN A 31 7.86 -8.53 13.79
C GLN A 31 7.38 -7.18 13.25
N PHE A 32 6.21 -7.13 12.59
CA PHE A 32 5.65 -5.89 12.11
C PHE A 32 4.55 -5.40 13.06
N ALA A 33 4.70 -4.18 13.58
CA ALA A 33 3.73 -3.53 14.47
C ALA A 33 2.38 -3.19 13.80
N ARG A 34 2.08 -3.74 12.61
CA ARG A 34 0.90 -3.40 11.81
C ARG A 34 0.24 -4.67 11.29
N LYS A 35 -1.09 -4.65 11.31
CA LYS A 35 -1.91 -5.76 10.80
C LYS A 35 -1.70 -5.93 9.29
N PRO A 36 -1.50 -7.16 8.78
CA PRO A 36 -1.50 -7.41 7.35
C PRO A 36 -2.87 -7.11 6.74
N LEU A 37 -2.87 -6.77 5.45
CA LEU A 37 -4.09 -6.71 4.67
C LEU A 37 -4.80 -8.07 4.71
N ASP A 38 -6.13 -8.04 4.64
CA ASP A 38 -6.94 -9.25 4.61
C ASP A 38 -6.49 -10.20 3.50
N ASN A 39 -6.15 -11.44 3.87
CA ASN A 39 -5.59 -12.43 2.96
C ASN A 39 -6.55 -12.79 1.83
N GLN A 40 -7.86 -12.90 2.10
CA GLN A 40 -8.83 -13.26 1.07
C GLN A 40 -8.94 -12.18 -0.01
N ARG A 41 -8.96 -10.90 0.37
CA ARG A 41 -8.90 -9.78 -0.58
C ARG A 41 -7.53 -9.70 -1.27
N PHE A 42 -6.46 -10.08 -0.59
CA PHE A 42 -5.11 -10.03 -1.17
C PHE A 42 -4.94 -11.10 -2.26
N GLU A 43 -5.54 -12.28 -2.08
CA GLU A 43 -5.61 -13.30 -3.13
C GLU A 43 -6.38 -12.81 -4.37
N LYS A 44 -7.37 -11.90 -4.23
CA LYS A 44 -8.02 -11.27 -5.39
C LYS A 44 -7.05 -10.40 -6.20
N LEU A 45 -6.12 -9.69 -5.53
CA LEU A 45 -5.02 -8.99 -6.21
C LEU A 45 -4.14 -9.97 -6.97
N HIS A 46 -3.74 -11.09 -6.33
CA HIS A 46 -2.93 -12.11 -6.98
C HIS A 46 -3.61 -12.68 -8.22
N ARG A 47 -4.89 -13.04 -8.12
CA ARG A 47 -5.70 -13.52 -9.25
C ARG A 47 -5.79 -12.48 -10.38
N ALA A 48 -6.05 -11.22 -10.05
CA ALA A 48 -6.12 -10.14 -11.05
C ALA A 48 -4.79 -9.94 -11.79
N LEU A 49 -3.65 -10.07 -11.10
CA LEU A 49 -2.32 -9.99 -11.70
C LEU A 49 -2.02 -11.20 -12.59
N ARG A 50 -2.31 -12.42 -12.13
CA ARG A 50 -2.15 -13.65 -12.92
C ARG A 50 -2.96 -13.58 -14.22
N CYS A 51 -4.22 -13.17 -14.13
CA CYS A 51 -5.08 -12.99 -15.30
C CYS A 51 -4.59 -11.88 -16.24
N LYS A 52 -4.14 -10.73 -15.71
CA LYS A 52 -3.73 -9.58 -16.54
C LYS A 52 -2.46 -9.85 -17.35
N TYR A 53 -1.50 -10.55 -16.74
CA TYR A 53 -0.18 -10.81 -17.35
C TYR A 53 -0.04 -12.21 -17.93
N ASN A 54 -1.04 -13.08 -17.75
CA ASN A 54 -1.01 -14.48 -18.17
C ASN A 54 0.22 -15.24 -17.65
N ILE A 55 0.54 -15.04 -16.35
CA ILE A 55 1.68 -15.66 -15.67
C ILE A 55 1.16 -16.56 -14.55
N SER A 56 1.69 -17.77 -14.44
CA SER A 56 1.35 -18.75 -13.42
C SER A 56 2.59 -19.48 -12.88
N GLY A 57 2.41 -20.26 -11.81
CA GLY A 57 3.47 -21.06 -11.19
C GLY A 57 4.62 -20.23 -10.62
N SER A 58 5.82 -20.81 -10.58
CA SER A 58 7.02 -20.19 -10.00
C SER A 58 7.43 -18.86 -10.67
N ARG A 59 7.14 -18.70 -11.96
CA ARG A 59 7.36 -17.44 -12.68
C ARG A 59 6.52 -16.29 -12.12
N TYR A 60 5.33 -16.60 -11.61
CA TYR A 60 4.48 -15.61 -10.98
C TYR A 60 5.08 -15.12 -9.66
N ASP A 61 5.64 -16.02 -8.86
CA ASP A 61 6.22 -15.67 -7.57
C ASP A 61 7.42 -14.74 -7.77
N GLU A 62 8.30 -15.04 -8.72
CA GLU A 62 9.41 -14.14 -9.07
C GLU A 62 8.91 -12.78 -9.59
N PHE A 63 7.96 -12.79 -10.51
CA PHE A 63 7.33 -11.57 -11.02
C PHE A 63 6.75 -10.72 -9.88
N PHE A 64 6.00 -11.34 -8.98
CA PHE A 64 5.36 -10.66 -7.88
C PHE A 64 6.40 -10.11 -6.89
N HIS A 65 7.32 -10.94 -6.42
CA HIS A 65 8.29 -10.56 -5.40
C HIS A 65 9.32 -9.54 -5.91
N LYS A 66 9.78 -9.64 -7.16
CA LYS A 66 10.78 -8.73 -7.72
C LYS A 66 10.20 -7.45 -8.31
N LEU A 67 9.03 -7.51 -8.96
CA LEU A 67 8.52 -6.38 -9.76
C LEU A 67 7.30 -5.69 -9.14
N ILE A 68 6.43 -6.43 -8.45
CA ILE A 68 5.18 -5.89 -7.91
C ILE A 68 5.33 -5.48 -6.45
N ARG A 69 5.85 -6.37 -5.60
CA ARG A 69 5.92 -6.17 -4.15
C ARG A 69 6.66 -4.89 -3.76
N PRO A 70 7.84 -4.54 -4.31
CA PRO A 70 8.51 -3.28 -3.96
C PRO A 70 7.66 -2.05 -4.28
N LYS A 71 7.03 -2.03 -5.47
CA LYS A 71 6.15 -0.93 -5.90
C LYS A 71 4.92 -0.77 -5.02
N LEU A 72 4.38 -1.87 -4.49
CA LEU A 72 3.27 -1.85 -3.55
C LEU A 72 3.70 -1.37 -2.16
N VAL A 73 4.90 -1.75 -1.70
CA VAL A 73 5.45 -1.26 -0.42
C VAL A 73 5.68 0.26 -0.47
N ASP A 74 6.28 0.76 -1.55
CA ASP A 74 6.48 2.20 -1.76
C ASP A 74 5.15 2.93 -1.79
N PHE A 75 4.17 2.37 -2.50
CA PHE A 75 2.83 2.91 -2.57
C PHE A 75 2.15 3.03 -1.20
N LEU A 76 2.14 1.96 -0.39
CA LEU A 76 1.55 2.03 0.96
C LEU A 76 2.31 3.02 1.84
N SER A 77 3.63 3.12 1.69
CA SER A 77 4.45 4.09 2.41
C SER A 77 4.07 5.52 2.05
N ASP A 78 3.82 5.81 0.78
CA ASP A 78 3.39 7.12 0.31
C ASP A 78 1.95 7.45 0.72
N GLU A 79 1.02 6.50 0.67
CA GLU A 79 -0.34 6.71 1.15
C GLU A 79 -0.35 7.09 2.64
N ARG A 80 0.51 6.47 3.46
CA ARG A 80 0.70 6.82 4.88
C ARG A 80 1.24 8.22 5.07
N LYS A 81 2.28 8.59 4.32
CA LYS A 81 2.86 9.94 4.37
C LYS A 81 1.80 10.99 4.00
N ARG A 82 0.97 10.71 2.98
CA ARG A 82 -0.12 11.59 2.57
C ARG A 82 -1.20 11.71 3.65
N ALA A 83 -1.61 10.61 4.27
CA ALA A 83 -2.59 10.64 5.35
C ALA A 83 -2.14 11.52 6.52
N ARG A 84 -0.87 11.41 6.95
CA ARG A 84 -0.28 12.29 7.98
C ARG A 84 -0.27 13.75 7.58
N LYS A 85 0.10 14.07 6.34
CA LYS A 85 0.10 15.46 5.84
C LYS A 85 -1.30 16.07 5.80
N SER A 86 -2.31 15.29 5.39
CA SER A 86 -3.70 15.75 5.39
C SER A 86 -4.26 15.99 6.80
N GLU A 87 -3.72 15.30 7.81
CA GLU A 87 -4.07 15.52 9.21
C GLU A 87 -3.42 16.81 9.75
N SER A 88 -2.17 17.09 9.38
CA SER A 88 -1.45 18.32 9.76
C SER A 88 -2.00 19.61 9.14
N THR A 89 -2.84 19.53 8.10
CA THR A 89 -3.54 20.70 7.55
C THR A 89 -4.81 21.08 8.31
N LYS A 90 -5.18 20.33 9.35
CA LYS A 90 -6.29 20.67 10.25
C LYS A 90 -5.72 21.39 11.49
N SER A 91 -5.47 22.70 11.32
CA SER A 91 -5.09 23.74 12.31
C SER A 91 -3.60 24.08 12.44
N PRO A 92 -3.21 25.34 12.18
CA PRO A 92 -2.18 26.03 12.94
C PRO A 92 -2.82 26.78 14.11
N PRO A 93 -2.42 26.58 15.38
CA PRO A 93 -2.48 27.67 16.35
C PRO A 93 -1.18 28.47 16.23
N SER A 94 -1.37 29.73 15.86
CA SER A 94 -0.41 30.83 15.94
C SER A 94 0.42 30.74 17.23
N SER A 95 1.73 30.86 17.10
CA SER A 95 2.55 31.34 18.21
C SER A 95 3.57 32.30 17.63
N SER A 96 3.19 33.58 17.59
CA SER A 96 4.14 34.70 17.50
C SER A 96 5.06 34.63 18.71
N CYS A 97 6.36 34.54 18.47
CA CYS A 97 7.37 34.85 19.45
C CYS A 97 7.79 36.31 19.27
N ASP A 98 6.98 37.24 19.80
CA ASP A 98 7.49 38.55 20.21
C ASP A 98 8.05 38.36 21.62
N ARG A 99 9.39 38.37 21.74
CA ARG A 99 10.08 38.52 23.03
C ARG A 99 10.41 40.00 23.18
N ASP A 100 9.86 40.58 24.24
CA ASP A 100 10.28 41.84 24.85
C ASP A 100 11.76 41.77 25.30
#